data_AF-A0A7W0NLF4-F1
#
_entry.id   AF-A0A7W0NLF4-F1
#
_cell.length_a   1.000
_cell.length_b   1.000
_cell.length_c   1.000
_cell.angle_alpha   90.00
_cell.angle_beta   90.00
_cell.angle_gamma   90.00
#
_symmetry.space_group_name_H-M   'P 1'
#
loop_
_entity.id
_entity.type
_entity.pdbx_description
1 polymer ?
#
loop_
_entity_poly.entity_id
_entity_poly.type
_entity_poly.pdbx_seq_one_letter_code
_entity_poly.pdbx_strand_id
1 'polypeptide(L)'
;AVIQACDEAGREPLVFSIMTGCVVGADRAELLHRVGRLMKRMRVDGDPEEFIRERGDVMVLGTLEEADARLRELEEAGVERIFLQHLAHDDVEMVRLLGAEVAPRVASST
;
A
#
# COMPACT_ATOMS: atom_id res chain seq x y z
N ALA A 1 -6.05 -12.83 -19.76
CA ALA A 1 -7.50 -13.15 -19.60
C ALA A 1 -8.36 -11.88 -19.63
N VAL A 2 -8.23 -10.94 -18.69
CA VAL A 2 -9.12 -9.75 -18.63
C VAL A 2 -8.99 -8.82 -19.85
N ILE A 3 -7.76 -8.53 -20.31
CA ILE A 3 -7.54 -7.70 -21.50
C ILE A 3 -8.19 -8.32 -22.75
N GLN A 4 -7.95 -9.61 -22.96
CA GLN A 4 -8.54 -10.37 -24.05
C GLN A 4 -10.08 -10.36 -24.01
N ALA A 5 -10.69 -10.50 -22.82
CA ALA A 5 -12.13 -10.42 -22.69
C ALA A 5 -12.70 -9.03 -23.01
N CYS A 6 -11.93 -7.96 -22.83
CA CYS A 6 -12.32 -6.61 -23.26
C CYS A 6 -12.31 -6.50 -24.79
N ASP A 7 -11.23 -7.01 -25.42
CA ASP A 7 -11.08 -7.04 -26.88
C ASP A 7 -12.22 -7.86 -27.55
N GLU A 8 -12.49 -9.07 -27.05
CA GLU A 8 -13.59 -9.93 -27.51
C GLU A 8 -14.97 -9.27 -27.35
N ALA A 9 -15.13 -8.40 -26.35
CA ALA A 9 -16.35 -7.63 -26.11
C ALA A 9 -16.40 -6.30 -26.90
N GLY A 10 -15.38 -5.97 -27.68
CA GLY A 10 -15.27 -4.69 -28.41
C GLY A 10 -15.15 -3.48 -27.48
N ARG A 11 -14.50 -3.65 -26.32
CA ARG A 11 -14.32 -2.61 -25.30
C ARG A 11 -12.87 -2.23 -25.15
N GLU A 12 -12.63 -0.97 -24.81
CA GLU A 12 -11.32 -0.51 -24.33
C GLU A 12 -10.86 -1.30 -23.09
N PRO A 13 -9.54 -1.50 -22.90
CA PRO A 13 -9.01 -2.11 -21.68
C PRO A 13 -9.47 -1.39 -20.41
N LEU A 14 -9.75 -2.17 -19.36
CA LEU A 14 -10.08 -1.62 -18.05
C LEU A 14 -8.81 -1.13 -17.35
N VAL A 15 -8.93 -0.02 -16.61
CA VAL A 15 -7.90 0.42 -15.67
C VAL A 15 -7.68 -0.66 -14.62
N PHE A 16 -6.46 -1.17 -14.50
CA PHE A 16 -6.14 -2.15 -13.46
C PHE A 16 -5.90 -1.45 -12.13
N SER A 17 -6.90 -1.51 -11.26
CA SER A 17 -6.80 -0.98 -9.91
C SER A 17 -6.72 -2.07 -8.85
N ILE A 18 -5.92 -1.87 -7.80
CA ILE A 18 -5.91 -2.73 -6.62
C ILE A 18 -6.31 -1.95 -5.37
N MET A 19 -6.88 -2.66 -4.40
CA MET A 19 -7.13 -2.16 -3.05
C MET A 19 -6.38 -3.05 -2.07
N THR A 20 -5.46 -2.48 -1.30
CA THR A 20 -4.59 -3.24 -0.40
C THR A 20 -4.33 -2.52 0.92
N GLY A 21 -4.07 -3.26 1.98
CA GLY A 21 -3.70 -2.73 3.29
C GLY A 21 -2.40 -1.92 3.23
N CYS A 22 -2.33 -0.87 4.04
CA CYS A 22 -1.18 0.02 4.08
C CYS A 22 -0.81 0.45 5.50
N VAL A 23 0.48 0.40 5.82
CA VAL A 23 1.09 1.03 7.00
C VAL A 23 2.45 1.58 6.58
N VAL A 24 2.64 2.89 6.72
CA VAL A 24 3.89 3.57 6.36
C VAL A 24 4.41 4.31 7.58
N GLY A 25 5.71 4.24 7.86
CA GLY A 25 6.40 5.10 8.83
C GLY A 25 7.43 5.99 8.15
N ALA A 26 7.78 7.13 8.75
CA ALA A 26 8.92 7.92 8.30
C ALA A 26 10.24 7.17 8.51
N ASP A 27 10.30 6.33 9.55
CA ASP A 27 11.41 5.45 9.86
C ASP A 27 10.91 4.09 10.39
N ARG A 28 11.85 3.20 10.73
CA ARG A 28 11.53 1.86 11.22
C ARG A 28 10.81 1.87 12.57
N ALA A 29 11.17 2.78 13.48
CA ALA A 29 10.56 2.84 14.80
C ALA A 29 9.09 3.26 14.70
N GLU A 30 8.80 4.28 13.88
CA GLU A 30 7.44 4.71 13.61
C GLU A 30 6.64 3.62 12.87
N LEU A 31 7.24 2.96 11.89
CA LEU A 31 6.61 1.84 11.18
C LEU A 31 6.15 0.76 12.17
N LEU A 32 7.05 0.27 13.03
CA LEU A 32 6.73 -0.79 14.00
C LEU A 32 5.65 -0.35 14.99
N HIS A 33 5.68 0.92 15.42
CA HIS A 33 4.64 1.48 16.26
C HIS A 33 3.27 1.44 15.56
N ARG A 34 3.19 1.89 14.31
CA ARG A 34 1.93 1.92 13.54
C ARG A 34 1.44 0.50 13.19
N VAL A 35 2.34 -0.43 12.88
CA VAL A 35 2.00 -1.85 12.68
C VAL A 35 1.41 -2.45 13.95
N GLY A 36 1.98 -2.17 15.12
CA GLY A 36 1.40 -2.61 16.40
C GLY A 36 -0.02 -2.09 16.62
N ARG A 37 -0.33 -0.84 16.22
CA ARG A 37 -1.70 -0.29 16.26
C ARG A 37 -2.65 -1.04 15.32
N LEU A 38 -2.20 -1.33 14.10
CA LEU A 38 -2.97 -2.13 13.14
C LEU A 38 -3.26 -3.54 13.70
N MET A 39 -2.23 -4.23 14.21
CA MET A 39 -2.35 -5.56 14.78
C MET A 39 -3.36 -5.58 15.94
N LYS A 40 -3.27 -4.61 16.85
CA LYS A 40 -4.27 -4.43 17.93
C LYS A 40 -5.68 -4.23 17.38
N ARG A 41 -5.86 -3.43 16.33
CA ARG A 41 -7.16 -3.20 15.66
C ARG A 41 -7.72 -4.45 14.99
N MET A 42 -6.85 -5.30 14.46
CA MET A 42 -7.18 -6.58 13.83
C MET A 42 -7.31 -7.73 14.84
N ARG A 43 -6.96 -7.50 16.12
CA ARG A 43 -6.88 -8.53 17.17
C ARG A 43 -5.91 -9.66 16.80
N VAL A 44 -4.78 -9.27 16.22
CA VAL A 44 -3.65 -10.14 15.91
C VAL A 44 -2.59 -9.91 16.98
N ASP A 45 -2.21 -10.98 17.68
CA ASP A 45 -1.08 -10.97 18.59
C ASP A 45 0.20 -11.34 17.82
N GLY A 46 1.37 -10.98 18.35
CA GLY A 46 2.66 -11.33 17.78
C GLY A 46 3.62 -10.16 17.67
N ASP A 47 4.69 -10.37 16.91
CA ASP A 47 5.74 -9.40 16.67
C ASP A 47 5.45 -8.55 15.41
N PRO A 48 5.43 -7.20 15.50
CA PRO A 48 5.28 -6.33 14.34
C PRO A 48 6.29 -6.61 13.20
N GLU A 49 7.52 -7.00 13.53
CA GLU A 49 8.54 -7.36 12.54
C GLU A 49 8.15 -8.61 11.74
N GLU A 50 7.64 -9.63 12.43
CA GLU A 50 7.13 -10.85 11.79
C GLU A 50 5.89 -10.56 10.95
N PHE A 51 4.97 -9.72 11.45
CA PHE A 51 3.80 -9.30 10.69
C PHE A 51 4.18 -8.62 9.37
N ILE A 52 5.16 -7.70 9.38
CA ILE A 52 5.66 -7.05 8.16
C ILE A 52 6.22 -8.09 7.20
N ARG A 53 7.03 -9.04 7.68
CA ARG A 53 7.64 -10.07 6.85
C ARG A 53 6.61 -10.98 6.17
N GLU A 54 5.57 -11.39 6.90
CA GLU A 54 4.53 -12.29 6.38
C GLU A 54 3.55 -11.60 5.43
N ARG A 55 3.36 -10.29 5.58
CA ARG A 55 2.33 -9.54 4.85
C ARG A 55 2.87 -8.57 3.81
N GLY A 56 4.18 -8.30 3.80
CA GLY A 56 4.81 -7.34 2.88
C GLY A 56 4.61 -7.66 1.39
N ASP A 57 4.43 -8.94 1.05
CA ASP A 57 4.14 -9.33 -0.34
C ASP A 57 2.74 -8.93 -0.80
N VAL A 58 1.78 -8.81 0.13
CA VAL A 58 0.36 -8.57 -0.19
C VAL A 58 -0.12 -7.18 0.23
N MET A 59 0.59 -6.50 1.13
CA MET A 59 0.28 -5.18 1.67
C MET A 59 1.44 -4.20 1.45
N VAL A 60 1.15 -2.89 1.44
CA VAL A 60 2.18 -1.86 1.43
C VAL A 60 2.59 -1.56 2.87
N LEU A 61 3.62 -2.25 3.37
CA LEU A 61 4.14 -2.12 4.73
C LEU A 61 5.62 -1.72 4.68
N GLY A 62 5.98 -0.55 5.19
CA GLY A 62 7.38 -0.11 5.14
C GLY A 62 7.66 1.32 5.59
N THR A 63 8.92 1.71 5.57
CA THR A 63 9.31 3.12 5.60
C THR A 63 8.85 3.84 4.34
N LEU A 64 9.06 5.16 4.25
CA LEU A 64 8.76 5.92 3.03
C LEU A 64 9.46 5.34 1.80
N GLU A 65 10.74 4.98 1.91
CA GLU A 65 11.50 4.39 0.80
C GLU A 65 10.97 3.01 0.41
N GLU A 66 10.70 2.16 1.39
CA GLU A 66 10.17 0.80 1.15
C GLU A 66 8.77 0.85 0.53
N ALA A 67 7.92 1.77 1.00
CA ALA A 67 6.59 1.98 0.44
C ALA A 67 6.66 2.51 -1.00
N ASP A 68 7.53 3.48 -1.31
CA ASP A 68 7.73 3.98 -2.68
C ASP A 68 8.20 2.85 -3.61
N ALA A 69 9.19 2.06 -3.19
CA ALA A 69 9.66 0.91 -3.95
C ALA A 69 8.54 -0.09 -4.25
N ARG A 70 7.74 -0.45 -3.24
CA ARG A 70 6.61 -1.37 -3.43
C ARG A 70 5.54 -0.82 -4.37
N LEU A 71 5.28 0.48 -4.33
CA LEU A 71 4.33 1.13 -5.23
C LEU A 71 4.83 1.13 -6.68
N ARG A 72 6.13 1.35 -6.90
CA ARG A 72 6.76 1.25 -8.24
C ARG A 72 6.72 -0.17 -8.79
N GLU A 73 6.97 -1.18 -7.97
CA GLU A 73 6.83 -2.58 -8.40
C GLU A 73 5.40 -2.91 -8.89
N LEU A 74 4.39 -2.35 -8.22
CA LEU A 74 3.00 -2.52 -8.63
C LEU A 74 2.69 -1.78 -9.94
N GLU A 75 3.21 -0.56 -10.10
CA GLU A 75 3.13 0.21 -11.34
C GLU A 75 3.79 -0.55 -12.50
N GLU A 76 5.00 -1.09 -12.32
CA GLU A 76 5.71 -1.91 -13.31
C GLU A 76 4.96 -3.20 -13.65
N ALA A 77 4.19 -3.75 -12.70
CA ALA A 77 3.30 -4.89 -12.93
C ALA A 77 1.99 -4.51 -13.67
N GLY A 78 1.81 -3.24 -14.04
CA GLY A 78 0.66 -2.73 -14.79
C GLY A 78 -0.51 -2.26 -13.93
N VAL A 79 -0.30 -2.00 -12.63
CA VAL A 79 -1.31 -1.37 -11.76
C VAL A 79 -1.32 0.12 -12.02
N GLU A 80 -2.43 0.63 -12.54
CA GLU A 80 -2.61 2.03 -12.90
C GLU A 80 -3.26 2.86 -11.78
N ARG A 81 -3.87 2.19 -10.78
CA ARG A 81 -4.52 2.86 -9.65
C ARG A 81 -4.44 2.01 -8.39
N ILE A 82 -4.14 2.66 -7.27
CA ILE A 82 -4.12 1.99 -5.96
C ILE A 82 -5.05 2.67 -4.97
N PHE A 83 -5.75 1.86 -4.18
CA PHE A 83 -6.50 2.27 -3.00
C PHE A 83 -5.79 1.72 -1.76
N LEU A 84 -5.10 2.60 -1.02
CA LEU A 84 -4.41 2.25 0.21
C LEU A 84 -5.40 2.19 1.38
N GLN A 85 -5.72 0.99 1.85
CA GLN A 85 -6.60 0.76 2.98
C GLN A 85 -5.87 1.06 4.30
N HIS A 86 -6.19 2.22 4.87
CA HIS A 86 -5.77 2.62 6.20
C HIS A 86 -6.75 2.12 7.26
N LEU A 87 -6.37 1.07 8.00
CA LEU A 87 -7.27 0.37 8.92
C LEU A 87 -7.15 0.82 10.39
N ALA A 88 -6.05 1.47 10.77
CA ALA A 88 -5.85 2.05 12.10
C ALA A 88 -6.44 3.47 12.17
N HIS A 89 -7.77 3.59 12.04
CA HIS A 89 -8.47 4.86 11.73
C HIS A 89 -8.23 6.04 12.69
N ASP A 90 -7.69 5.80 13.88
CA ASP A 90 -7.31 6.83 14.84
C ASP A 90 -5.90 7.42 14.57
N ASP A 91 -5.19 6.91 13.55
CA ASP A 91 -3.85 7.36 13.15
C ASP A 91 -3.92 8.38 12.00
N VAL A 92 -4.45 9.56 12.30
CA VAL A 92 -4.57 10.66 11.33
C VAL A 92 -3.22 11.18 10.83
N GLU A 93 -2.15 10.99 11.59
CA GLU A 93 -0.79 11.36 11.19
C GLU A 93 -0.28 10.50 10.04
N MET A 94 -0.71 9.23 9.95
CA MET A 94 -0.41 8.42 8.77
C MET A 94 -1.10 8.97 7.52
N VAL A 95 -2.34 9.44 7.61
CA VAL A 95 -3.04 10.06 6.48
C VAL A 95 -2.30 11.32 6.02
N ARG A 96 -1.82 12.13 6.97
CA ARG A 96 -0.98 13.31 6.66
C ARG A 96 0.32 12.89 5.97
N LEU A 97 1.01 11.88 6.49
CA LEU A 97 2.26 11.37 5.90
C LEU A 97 2.03 10.88 4.47
N LEU A 98 0.97 10.11 4.22
CA LEU A 98 0.64 9.64 2.87
C LEU A 98 0.43 10.80 1.89
N GLY A 99 -0.32 11.82 2.30
CA GLY A 99 -0.58 12.99 1.46
C GLY A 99 0.64 13.88 1.22
N ALA A 100 1.48 14.06 2.24
CA ALA A 100 2.63 14.96 2.18
C ALA A 100 3.87 14.33 1.54
N GLU A 101 4.10 13.03 1.75
CA GLU A 101 5.35 12.37 1.38
C GLU A 101 5.16 11.29 0.31
N VAL A 102 4.11 10.46 0.41
CA VAL A 102 3.93 9.34 -0.53
C VAL A 102 3.31 9.81 -1.85
N ALA A 103 2.21 10.55 -1.79
CA ALA A 103 1.49 11.00 -2.98
C ALA A 103 2.37 11.82 -3.96
N PRO A 104 3.23 12.75 -3.50
CA PRO A 104 4.11 13.49 -4.41
C PRO A 104 5.19 12.62 -5.10
N ARG A 105 5.70 11.59 -4.40
CA ARG A 105 6.73 10.68 -4.95
C ARG A 105 6.21 9.84 -6.11
N VAL A 106 4.97 9.37 -6.00
CA VAL A 106 4.31 8.61 -7.08
C VAL A 106 3.81 9.53 -8.19
N ALA A 107 3.32 10.74 -7.89
CA ALA A 107 2.85 11.69 -8.90
C ALA A 107 3.96 12.25 -9.80
N SER A 108 5.21 12.20 -9.35
CA SER A 108 6.37 12.69 -10.09
C SER A 108 6.96 11.66 -11.07
N SER A 109 6.38 10.46 -11.16
CA SER A 109 6.88 9.36 -12.01
C SER A 109 6.25 9.33 -13.42
N THR A 110 5.54 10.39 -13.81
CA THR A 110 4.93 10.57 -15.15
C THR A 110 5.81 11.42 -16.05
#